data_AF-A0A850QNW8-F1
#
_entry.id   AF-A0A850QNW8-F1
#
_cell.length_a   1.000
_cell.length_b   1.000
_cell.length_c   1.000
_cell.angle_alpha   90.00
_cell.angle_beta   90.00
_cell.angle_gamma   90.00
#
_symmetry.space_group_name_H-M   'P 1'
#
loop_
_entity.id
_entity.type
_entity.pdbx_description
1 polymer ?
#
loop_
_entity_poly.entity_id
_entity_poly.type
_entity_poly.pdbx_seq_one_letter_code
_entity_poly.pdbx_strand_id
1 'polypeptide(L)'
;MSTNANAASIINVHSLPGVLHVEDASNEYPRMKIVFADGVEATVARSPINKALFDIWLPPDSPFMAASVMPSIDETRVMTELTKLAAKATVSE
;
A
#
# COMPACT_ATOMS: atom_id res chain seq x y z
N MET A 1 -8.57 12.34 -24.52
CA MET A 1 -7.98 12.65 -23.20
C MET A 1 -8.99 12.24 -22.16
N SER A 2 -8.87 11.02 -21.63
CA SER A 2 -9.78 10.54 -20.58
C SER A 2 -9.10 10.76 -19.25
N THR A 3 -9.46 11.85 -18.56
CA THR A 3 -9.23 11.98 -17.13
C THR A 3 -9.98 10.84 -16.44
N ASN A 4 -9.27 9.76 -16.09
CA ASN A 4 -9.78 8.74 -15.18
C ASN A 4 -9.85 9.36 -13.77
N ALA A 5 -10.87 10.18 -13.55
CA ALA A 5 -11.25 10.65 -12.24
C ALA A 5 -12.00 9.51 -11.51
N ASN A 6 -11.30 8.48 -11.02
CA ASN A 6 -11.87 7.56 -10.02
C ASN A 6 -10.91 6.54 -9.37
N ALA A 7 -9.65 6.87 -9.20
CA ALA A 7 -8.82 6.23 -8.18
C ALA A 7 -8.42 7.33 -7.18
N ALA A 8 -9.42 7.88 -6.48
CA ALA A 8 -9.15 8.69 -5.31
C ALA A 8 -8.36 7.82 -4.34
N SER A 9 -7.21 8.31 -3.89
CA SER A 9 -6.33 7.66 -2.93
C SER A 9 -7.16 6.90 -1.89
N ILE A 10 -7.12 5.56 -1.95
CA ILE A 10 -7.96 4.69 -1.12
C ILE A 10 -7.65 4.89 0.37
N ILE A 11 -6.43 5.36 0.63
CA ILE A 11 -5.90 5.77 1.91
C ILE A 11 -4.84 6.87 1.66
N ASN A 12 -4.71 7.85 2.56
CA ASN A 12 -3.75 8.94 2.39
C ASN A 12 -2.35 8.53 2.91
N VAL A 13 -1.44 8.22 1.98
CA VAL A 13 -0.07 7.75 2.28
C VAL A 13 1.03 8.71 1.84
N HIS A 14 0.68 9.80 1.17
CA HIS A 14 1.64 10.78 0.66
C HIS A 14 2.38 11.55 1.76
N SER A 15 1.85 11.54 2.99
CA SER A 15 2.48 12.13 4.16
C SER A 15 3.47 11.20 4.87
N LEU A 16 3.59 9.93 4.45
CA LEU A 16 4.52 8.99 5.07
C LEU A 16 5.96 9.24 4.57
N PRO A 17 6.94 9.46 5.46
CA PRO A 17 8.33 9.65 5.06
C PRO A 17 8.88 8.38 4.43
N GLY A 18 9.55 8.49 3.28
CA GLY A 18 10.09 7.34 2.56
C GLY A 18 9.13 6.71 1.54
N VAL A 19 7.90 7.21 1.38
CA VAL A 19 7.09 6.92 0.19
C VAL A 19 7.65 7.71 -0.99
N LEU A 20 8.08 7.00 -2.03
CA LEU A 20 8.65 7.60 -3.24
C LEU A 20 7.53 8.04 -4.19
N HIS A 21 6.64 7.10 -4.52
CA HIS A 21 5.48 7.37 -5.35
C HIS A 21 4.37 6.34 -5.11
N VAL A 22 3.18 6.68 -5.60
CA VAL A 22 1.98 5.89 -5.44
C VAL A 22 1.39 5.68 -6.84
N GLU A 23 1.17 4.42 -7.21
CA GLU A 23 0.60 4.03 -8.49
C GLU A 23 -0.82 3.51 -8.30
N ASP A 24 -1.76 4.04 -9.09
CA ASP A 24 -3.08 3.44 -9.20
C ASP A 24 -2.99 2.18 -10.03
N ALA A 25 -3.14 1.02 -9.38
CA ALA A 25 -3.04 -0.26 -10.06
C ALA A 25 -4.40 -0.71 -10.64
N SER A 26 -5.38 0.17 -10.86
CA SER A 26 -6.76 -0.22 -11.18
C SER A 26 -6.95 -0.82 -12.58
N ASN A 27 -7.49 -2.05 -12.66
CA ASN A 27 -8.18 -2.57 -13.85
C ASN A 27 -9.63 -3.03 -13.56
N GLU A 28 -9.98 -3.44 -12.33
CA GLU A 28 -11.35 -3.89 -11.98
C GLU A 28 -11.79 -3.52 -10.54
N TYR A 29 -10.85 -3.31 -9.61
CA TYR A 29 -11.10 -2.88 -8.23
C TYR A 29 -10.15 -1.74 -7.85
N PRO A 30 -10.58 -0.78 -7.00
CA PRO A 30 -9.68 0.25 -6.49
C PRO A 30 -8.56 -0.43 -5.68
N ARG A 31 -7.35 -0.37 -6.23
CA ARG A 31 -6.12 -0.78 -5.57
C ARG A 31 -5.02 0.23 -5.84
N MET A 32 -4.19 0.42 -4.84
CA MET A 32 -3.09 1.35 -4.78
C MET A 32 -1.82 0.55 -4.55
N LYS A 33 -0.79 0.79 -5.35
CA LYS A 33 0.57 0.30 -5.13
C LYS A 33 1.41 1.44 -4.58
N ILE A 34 2.14 1.17 -3.52
CA ILE A 34 2.98 2.13 -2.80
C ILE A 34 4.41 1.68 -2.97
N VAL A 35 5.25 2.54 -3.52
CA VAL A 35 6.68 2.27 -3.70
C VAL A 35 7.45 3.12 -2.71
N PHE A 36 8.30 2.48 -1.92
CA PHE A 36 9.14 3.12 -0.91
C PHE A 36 10.54 3.44 -1.48
N ALA A 37 11.29 4.31 -0.80
CA ALA A 37 12.58 4.82 -1.26
C ALA A 37 13.66 3.73 -1.42
N ASP A 38 13.54 2.62 -0.71
CA ASP A 38 14.41 1.43 -0.81
C ASP A 38 13.99 0.48 -1.95
N GLY A 39 12.99 0.86 -2.76
CA GLY A 39 12.45 0.07 -3.86
C GLY A 39 11.46 -1.02 -3.41
N VAL A 40 11.16 -1.11 -2.13
CA VAL A 40 10.15 -2.03 -1.60
C VAL A 40 8.75 -1.57 -2.01
N GLU A 41 7.87 -2.54 -2.25
CA GLU A 41 6.51 -2.29 -2.72
C GLU A 41 5.48 -2.88 -1.75
N ALA A 42 4.42 -2.13 -1.48
CA ALA A 42 3.21 -2.64 -0.80
C ALA A 42 1.99 -2.33 -1.66
N THR A 43 0.96 -3.17 -1.58
CA THR A 43 -0.32 -2.92 -2.25
C THR A 43 -1.43 -2.83 -1.22
N VAL A 44 -2.34 -1.87 -1.38
CA VAL A 44 -3.54 -1.71 -0.57
C VAL A 44 -4.75 -1.72 -1.50
N ALA A 45 -5.75 -2.53 -1.19
CA ALA A 45 -7.02 -2.54 -1.89
C ALA A 45 -8.18 -2.40 -0.91
N ARG A 46 -9.30 -1.85 -1.38
CA ARG A 46 -10.55 -1.91 -0.61
C ARG A 46 -11.04 -3.36 -0.58
N SER A 47 -11.39 -3.88 0.59
CA SER A 47 -11.85 -5.27 0.69
C SER A 47 -13.15 -5.47 -0.10
N PRO A 48 -13.28 -6.55 -0.90
CA PRO A 48 -14.49 -6.84 -1.67
C PRO A 48 -15.63 -7.32 -0.77
N ILE A 49 -15.31 -7.85 0.42
CA ILE A 49 -16.29 -8.39 1.38
C ILE A 49 -16.87 -7.26 2.23
N ASN A 50 -16.02 -6.33 2.69
CA ASN A 50 -16.44 -5.20 3.50
C ASN A 50 -15.73 -3.92 3.03
N LYS A 51 -16.49 -3.01 2.41
CA LYS A 51 -15.96 -1.74 1.88
C LYS A 51 -15.43 -0.77 2.95
N ALA A 52 -15.64 -1.04 4.24
CA ALA A 52 -15.01 -0.27 5.33
C ALA A 52 -13.61 -0.78 5.69
N LEU A 53 -13.21 -1.96 5.19
CA LEU A 53 -11.94 -2.62 5.47
C LEU A 53 -11.06 -2.66 4.22
N PHE A 54 -9.81 -3.06 4.43
CA PHE A 54 -8.77 -3.10 3.42
C PHE A 54 -8.04 -4.42 3.43
N ASP A 55 -7.56 -4.82 2.26
CA ASP A 55 -6.61 -5.90 2.11
C ASP A 55 -5.25 -5.28 1.78
N ILE A 56 -4.21 -5.66 2.52
CA ILE A 56 -2.84 -5.20 2.29
C ILE A 56 -1.94 -6.39 1.92
N TRP A 57 -1.14 -6.20 0.88
CA TRP A 57 -0.05 -7.08 0.49
C TRP A 57 1.26 -6.40 0.87
N LEU A 58 1.95 -7.01 1.81
CA LEU A 58 3.24 -6.58 2.32
C LEU A 58 4.37 -7.34 1.61
N PRO A 59 5.50 -6.69 1.36
CA PRO A 59 6.69 -7.34 0.83
C PRO A 59 7.17 -8.46 1.78
N PRO A 60 7.90 -9.45 1.29
CA PRO A 60 8.53 -10.42 2.17
C PRO A 60 9.65 -9.76 2.98
N ASP A 61 9.84 -10.21 4.23
CA ASP A 61 10.94 -9.72 5.09
C ASP A 61 12.33 -10.11 4.56
N SER A 62 12.38 -11.11 3.68
CA SER A 62 13.58 -11.70 3.08
C SER A 62 13.27 -12.22 1.67
N PRO A 63 14.21 -12.20 0.70
CA PRO A 63 13.99 -12.72 -0.66
C PRO A 63 13.62 -14.21 -0.72
N PHE A 64 13.80 -14.95 0.39
CA PHE A 64 13.43 -16.36 0.50
C PHE A 64 12.05 -16.60 1.10
N MET A 65 11.35 -15.54 1.53
CA MET A 65 10.01 -15.63 2.13
C MET A 65 8.94 -15.20 1.13
N ALA A 66 7.72 -15.70 1.34
CA ALA A 66 6.56 -15.25 0.58
C ALA A 66 6.10 -13.87 1.08
N ALA A 67 5.53 -13.07 0.18
CA ALA A 67 4.82 -11.85 0.53
C ALA A 67 3.68 -12.15 1.52
N SER A 68 3.46 -11.24 2.47
CA SER A 68 2.41 -11.41 3.48
C SER A 68 1.14 -10.71 3.04
N VAL A 69 -0.01 -11.37 3.26
CA VAL A 69 -1.32 -10.78 2.99
C VAL A 69 -2.08 -10.64 4.30
N MET A 70 -2.54 -9.43 4.60
CA MET A 70 -3.42 -9.17 5.73
C MET A 70 -4.80 -8.75 5.19
N PRO A 71 -5.76 -9.67 5.14
CA PRO A 71 -7.09 -9.36 4.62
C PRO A 71 -7.97 -8.69 5.68
N SER A 72 -8.88 -7.84 5.21
CA SER A 72 -9.98 -7.26 5.99
C SER A 72 -9.54 -6.59 7.29
N ILE A 73 -8.50 -5.76 7.21
CA ILE A 73 -8.03 -4.93 8.31
C ILE A 73 -8.57 -3.50 8.20
N ASP A 74 -8.62 -2.79 9.31
CA ASP A 74 -9.02 -1.38 9.35
C ASP A 74 -7.90 -0.43 8.87
N GLU A 75 -8.27 0.83 8.62
CA GLU A 75 -7.34 1.87 8.15
C GLU A 75 -6.18 2.10 9.12
N THR A 76 -6.44 2.06 10.43
CA THR A 76 -5.42 2.25 11.47
C THR A 76 -4.32 1.19 11.36
N ARG A 77 -4.72 -0.07 11.14
CA ARG A 77 -3.80 -1.18 10.97
C ARG A 77 -3.02 -1.07 9.66
N VAL A 78 -3.67 -0.67 8.56
CA VAL A 78 -2.99 -0.38 7.29
C VAL A 78 -1.91 0.68 7.50
N MET A 79 -2.25 1.83 8.09
CA MET A 79 -1.30 2.92 8.34
C MET A 79 -0.15 2.50 9.26
N THR A 80 -0.43 1.65 10.26
CA THR A 80 0.59 1.11 11.14
C THR A 80 1.64 0.31 10.36
N GLU A 81 1.21 -0.59 9.48
CA GLU A 81 2.14 -1.42 8.70
C GLU A 81 2.88 -0.61 7.63
N LEU A 82 2.19 0.31 6.96
CA LEU A 82 2.84 1.20 5.99
C LEU A 82 3.87 2.11 6.65
N THR A 83 3.59 2.63 7.85
CA THR A 83 4.54 3.47 8.59
C THR A 83 5.82 2.70 8.95
N LYS A 84 5.71 1.42 9.32
CA LYS A 84 6.88 0.56 9.58
C LYS A 84 7.74 0.37 8.34
N LEU A 85 7.11 0.11 7.20
CA LEU A 85 7.81 -0.01 5.92
C LEU A 85 8.49 1.30 5.54
N ALA A 86 7.77 2.42 5.65
CA ALA A 86 8.29 3.75 5.34
C ALA A 86 9.51 4.10 6.23
N ALA A 87 9.41 3.83 7.54
CA ALA A 87 10.52 4.00 8.47
C ALA A 87 11.74 3.13 8.10
N LYS A 88 11.54 1.87 7.72
CA LYS A 88 12.64 0.99 7.26
C LYS A 88 13.32 1.54 6.01
N ALA A 89 12.54 2.03 5.05
CA ALA A 89 13.06 2.58 3.80
C ALA A 89 13.91 3.85 4.02
N THR A 90 13.66 4.62 5.08
CA THR A 90 14.44 5.83 5.41
C THR A 90 15.78 5.57 6.11
N VAL A 91 16.00 4.37 6.67
CA VAL A 91 17.19 4.05 7.47
C VAL A 91 18.27 3.33 6.64
N SER A 92 17.95 2.95 5.40
CA SER A 92 18.90 2.27 4.50
C SER A 92 19.82 3.30 3.83
N GLU A 93 20.85 3.76 4.54
CA GLU A 93 22.02 4.49 4.02
C GLU A 93 23.26 3.59 3.95
#